data_AF-A0A0X8JZN3-F1
#
_entry.id   AF-A0A0X8JZN3-F1
#
_cell.length_a   1.000
_cell.length_b   1.000
_cell.length_c   1.000
_cell.angle_alpha   90.00
_cell.angle_beta   90.00
_cell.angle_gamma   90.00
#
_symmetry.space_group_name_H-M   'P 1'
#
loop_
_entity.id
_entity.type
_entity.pdbx_description
1 polymer ?
#
loop_
_entity_poly.entity_id
_entity_poly.type
_entity_poly.pdbx_seq_one_letter_code
_entity_poly.pdbx_strand_id
1 'polypeptide(L)' 'MLITSTQAKAIRRKQADKNLTAKKASEEIGVNPITYKKIRDGGEVKPSIYQKAMQWLAEDY' A
#
# COMPACT_ATOMS: atom_id res chain seq x y z
N MET A 1 12.45 -3.48 4.04
CA MET A 1 12.42 -2.32 3.13
C MET A 1 11.51 -1.27 3.74
N LEU A 2 11.99 -0.03 3.77
CA LEU A 2 11.27 1.10 4.35
C LEU A 2 10.30 1.68 3.32
N ILE A 3 9.04 1.83 3.70
CA ILE A 3 8.10 2.63 2.92
C ILE A 3 8.24 4.08 3.36
N THR A 4 8.69 4.92 2.43
CA THR A 4 8.87 6.36 2.68
C THR A 4 7.53 7.06 2.88
N SER A 5 7.55 8.21 3.55
CA SER A 5 6.36 9.04 3.72
C SER A 5 5.69 9.43 2.39
N THR A 6 6.50 9.66 1.34
CA THR A 6 6.02 9.96 -0.02
C THR A 6 5.27 8.79 -0.63
N GLN A 7 5.83 7.58 -0.55
CA GLN A 7 5.17 6.36 -1.04
C GLN A 7 3.88 6.07 -0.26
N ALA A 8 3.94 6.17 1.07
CA ALA A 8 2.78 6.03 1.93
C ALA A 8 1.67 7.04 1.58
N LYS A 9 2.03 8.29 1.25
CA LYS A 9 1.08 9.32 0.78
C LYS A 9 0.46 8.95 -0.57
N ALA A 10 1.25 8.43 -1.51
CA ALA A 10 0.76 8.01 -2.82
C ALA A 10 -0.24 6.84 -2.69
N ILE A 11 0.04 5.86 -1.82
CA ILE A 11 -0.88 4.75 -1.53
C ILE A 11 -2.20 5.24 -0.94
N ARG A 12 -2.16 6.19 0.01
CA ARG A 12 -3.39 6.80 0.57
C ARG A 12 -4.22 7.52 -0.48
N ARG A 13 -3.56 8.22 -1.42
CA ARG A 13 -4.25 8.91 -2.54
C ARG A 13 -4.91 7.90 -3.47
N LYS A 14 -4.16 6.91 -3.97
CA LYS A 14 -4.71 5.85 -4.82
C LYS A 14 -5.89 5.11 -4.16
N GLN A 15 -5.80 4.84 -2.85
CA GLN A 15 -6.92 4.29 -2.08
C GLN A 15 -8.16 5.21 -2.13
N ALA A 16 -7.97 6.52 -1.93
CA ALA A 16 -9.06 7.50 -1.95
C ALA A 16 -9.63 7.69 -3.37
N ASP A 17 -8.78 7.74 -4.39
CA ASP A 17 -9.16 7.88 -5.80
C ASP A 17 -10.03 6.70 -6.27
N LYS A 18 -9.68 5.49 -5.84
CA LYS A 18 -10.48 4.27 -6.07
C LYS A 18 -11.66 4.10 -5.10
N ASN A 19 -11.84 5.01 -4.14
CA ASN A 19 -12.85 4.95 -3.07
C ASN A 19 -12.86 3.60 -2.31
N LEU A 20 -11.67 3.06 -2.02
CA LEU A 20 -11.50 1.75 -1.40
C LEU A 20 -11.45 1.85 0.14
N THR A 21 -12.04 0.86 0.80
CA THR A 21 -11.78 0.63 2.23
C THR A 21 -10.37 0.06 2.42
N ALA A 22 -9.79 0.25 3.61
CA ALA A 22 -8.48 -0.31 3.93
C ALA A 22 -8.43 -1.84 3.77
N LYS A 23 -9.56 -2.52 4.01
CA LYS A 23 -9.70 -3.96 3.79
C LYS A 23 -9.61 -4.31 2.31
N LYS A 24 -10.41 -3.65 1.46
CA LYS A 24 -10.38 -3.90 0.00
C LYS A 24 -9.02 -3.56 -0.62
N ALA A 25 -8.42 -2.43 -0.24
CA ALA A 25 -7.08 -2.09 -0.70
C ALA A 25 -6.02 -3.13 -0.30
N SER A 26 -6.14 -3.69 0.92
CA SER A 26 -5.25 -4.78 1.34
C SER A 26 -5.46 -6.07 0.55
N GLU A 27 -6.70 -6.38 0.18
CA GLU A 27 -7.05 -7.54 -0.67
C GLU A 27 -6.49 -7.37 -2.09
N GLU A 28 -6.64 -6.19 -2.70
CA GLU A 28 -6.07 -5.89 -4.03
C GLU A 28 -4.55 -5.99 -4.05
N ILE A 29 -3.87 -5.47 -3.01
CA ILE A 29 -2.41 -5.58 -2.89
C ILE A 29 -1.98 -7.03 -2.54
N GLY A 30 -2.91 -7.89 -2.10
CA GLY A 30 -2.62 -9.26 -1.69
C GLY A 30 -1.83 -9.33 -0.36
N VAL A 31 -2.20 -8.49 0.61
CA VAL A 31 -1.59 -8.39 1.94
C VAL A 31 -2.66 -8.40 3.04
N ASN A 32 -2.25 -8.71 4.28
CA ASN A 32 -3.15 -8.64 5.43
C ASN A 32 -3.51 -7.17 5.75
N PRO A 33 -4.76 -6.85 6.16
CA PRO A 33 -5.17 -5.52 6.61
C PRO A 33 -4.26 -4.87 7.67
N ILE A 34 -3.69 -5.66 8.59
CA ILE A 34 -2.74 -5.18 9.61
C ILE A 34 -1.46 -4.67 8.94
N THR A 35 -0.95 -5.41 7.96
CA THR A 35 0.22 -5.01 7.19
C THR A 35 -0.08 -3.81 6.31
N TYR A 36 -1.27 -3.73 5.74
CA TYR A 36 -1.71 -2.57 4.98
C TYR A 36 -1.67 -1.28 5.82
N LYS A 37 -2.08 -1.32 7.09
CA LYS A 37 -1.95 -0.16 7.98
C LYS A 37 -0.49 0.31 8.10
N LYS A 38 0.46 -0.61 8.27
CA LYS A 38 1.90 -0.27 8.30
C LYS A 38 2.40 0.35 6.99
N ILE A 39 1.97 -0.19 5.86
CA ILE A 39 2.30 0.35 4.53
C ILE A 39 1.75 1.77 4.37
N ARG A 40 0.46 1.93 4.69
CA ARG A 40 -0.24 3.21 4.63
C ARG A 40 0.41 4.23 5.55
N ASP A 41 0.85 3.84 6.75
CA ASP A 41 1.37 4.78 7.74
C ASP A 41 2.86 5.12 7.52
N GLY A 42 3.59 4.28 6.78
CA GLY A 42 4.99 4.51 6.38
C GLY A 42 5.97 3.89 7.37
N GLY A 43 6.16 2.57 7.26
CA GLY A 43 7.04 1.82 8.14
C GLY A 43 7.83 0.72 7.42
N GLU A 44 8.60 -0.04 8.19
CA GLU A 44 9.36 -1.15 7.66
C GLU A 44 8.48 -2.37 7.38
N VAL A 45 8.66 -2.92 6.17
CA VAL A 45 7.96 -4.13 5.73
C VAL A 45 8.95 -5.11 5.08
N LYS A 46 8.52 -6.37 4.96
CA LYS A 46 9.28 -7.39 4.23
C LYS A 46 9.44 -6.98 2.75
N PRO A 47 10.56 -7.31 2.07
CA PRO A 47 10.78 -6.94 0.67
C PRO A 47 9.65 -7.40 -0.28
N SER A 48 9.11 -8.60 -0.08
CA SER A 48 7.97 -9.10 -0.87
C SER A 48 6.71 -8.26 -0.73
N ILE A 49 6.46 -7.72 0.46
CA ILE A 49 5.31 -6.84 0.73
C ILE A 49 5.53 -5.46 0.13
N TYR A 50 6.77 -4.94 0.24
CA TYR A 50 7.15 -3.69 -0.41
C TYR A 50 6.92 -3.78 -1.93
N GLN A 51 7.39 -4.86 -2.56
CA GLN A 51 7.22 -5.08 -3.99
C GLN A 51 5.75 -5.11 -4.41
N LYS A 52 4.90 -5.86 -3.69
CA LYS A 52 3.45 -5.88 -3.95
C LYS A 52 2.81 -4.50 -3.85
N ALA A 53 3.16 -3.73 -2.81
CA ALA A 53 2.62 -2.40 -2.62
C ALA A 53 3.06 -1.42 -3.72
N MET A 54 4.31 -1.49 -4.17
CA MET A 54 4.82 -0.66 -5.27
C MET A 54 4.24 -1.08 -6.62
N GLN A 55 4.06 -2.38 -6.87
CA GLN A 55 3.41 -2.89 -8.07
C GLN A 55 1.96 -2.42 -8.15
N TRP A 56 1.20 -2.58 -7.07
CA TRP A 56 -0.17 -2.06 -7.00
C TRP A 56 -0.20 -0.55 -7.17
N LEU A 57 0.81 0.20 -6.69
CA LEU A 57 0.89 1.64 -6.94
C LEU A 57 1.13 1.96 -8.43
N ALA A 58 2.00 1.19 -9.09
CA ALA A 58 2.39 1.38 -10.49
C ALA A 58 1.35 0.92 -11.53
N GLU A 59 0.44 0.00 -11.18
CA GLU A 59 -0.60 -0.55 -12.07
C GLU A 59 -1.59 0.46 -12.69
N ASP A 60 -1.48 1.77 -12.41
CA ASP A 60 -2.28 2.81 -13.10
C ASP A 60 -1.59 3.38 -14.36
N TYR A 61 -0.49 2.78 -14.83
CA TYR A 61 0.30 3.24 -15.98
C TYR A 61 0.50 2.17 -17.05
#